data_AF-A0ABD1SM30-F1
#
_entry.id   AF-A0ABD1SM30-F1
#
_cell.length_a   1.000
_cell.length_b   1.000
_cell.length_c   1.000
_cell.angle_alpha   90.00
_cell.angle_beta   90.00
_cell.angle_gamma   90.00
#
_symmetry.space_group_name_H-M   'P 1'
#
loop_
_entity.id
_entity.type
_entity.pdbx_description
1 polymer ?
#
loop_
_entity_poly.entity_id
_entity_poly.type
_entity_poly.pdbx_seq_one_letter_code
_entity_poly.pdbx_strand_id
1 'polypeptide(L)'
;MSYEQIAKGVQETKNGKLLLSLFHPIEMINFKQNTIALRILTVLLVSFTINIKNLCSNHLSVTPTNSSRVSFSTTHSSLAEMGFDGHLSFENTEHTAKDFGGRYHFTPSAVLYPKSVSDISSIIKHIFEMGETTELTVAARGHGHSLEGQAQAHGGVVINMESLRVREMSFHTGKLPYVDVSAGELWINILHESLKHGLAPKSWTDYLHLTVGGTLSNAGISGQAFQHGPQIDNVYQLQVVTGTGEVVTCSEEQNSDLFHAVLGGLGQFGIITQARIALEQAPKKVKWVRALYSDFTVFSQDQERLISSENSFNYIEGFVIINRTGLLNNWRSSFSSKDPVQTNQFISEGRVLFCLEVAKYFNLEDSDHIDKSNMAIYSTIKNKTLRE
;
A
#
# COMPACT_ATOMS: atom_id res chain seq x y z
N MET A 1 28.05 11.69 -12.64
CA MET A 1 29.16 11.69 -11.68
C MET A 1 28.77 10.75 -10.55
N SER A 2 29.48 9.64 -10.40
CA SER A 2 29.17 8.57 -9.44
C SER A 2 29.70 8.88 -8.04
N TYR A 3 29.01 8.34 -7.03
CA TYR A 3 29.11 8.59 -5.60
C TYR A 3 30.42 8.13 -4.90
N GLU A 4 31.47 7.82 -5.66
CA GLU A 4 32.68 7.14 -5.17
C GLU A 4 33.89 8.04 -4.87
N GLN A 5 33.74 9.38 -4.90
CA GLN A 5 34.86 10.31 -4.68
C GLN A 5 34.85 11.07 -3.33
N ILE A 6 33.93 10.79 -2.40
CA ILE A 6 33.87 11.52 -1.11
C ILE A 6 34.48 10.73 0.06
N ALA A 7 34.93 9.49 -0.16
CA ALA A 7 35.58 8.69 0.88
C ALA A 7 37.08 8.50 0.60
N LYS A 8 37.89 9.55 0.80
CA LYS A 8 39.34 9.47 1.12
C LYS A 8 39.93 10.86 1.39
N GLY A 9 40.24 11.14 2.65
CA GLY A 9 40.93 12.36 3.10
C GLY A 9 41.16 12.36 4.61
N VAL A 10 42.07 11.50 5.07
CA VAL A 10 42.53 11.34 6.46
C VAL A 10 43.58 12.41 6.78
N GLN A 11 43.53 13.08 7.95
CA GLN A 11 44.61 13.03 8.97
C GLN A 11 44.42 13.98 10.16
N GLU A 12 44.65 13.42 11.35
CA GLU A 12 44.87 14.08 12.63
C GLU A 12 46.12 14.97 12.63
N THR A 13 46.07 16.09 13.36
CA THR A 13 47.25 16.63 14.05
C THR A 13 46.88 17.19 15.44
N LYS A 14 47.68 16.76 16.43
CA LYS A 14 47.65 17.15 17.85
C LYS A 14 48.30 18.52 18.09
N ASN A 15 47.80 19.23 19.11
CA ASN A 15 48.40 20.32 19.91
C ASN A 15 48.55 21.74 19.32
N GLY A 16 47.93 22.74 19.98
CA GLY A 16 48.59 24.04 20.23
C GLY A 16 47.89 25.34 19.78
N LYS A 17 47.05 25.91 20.66
CA LYS A 17 46.73 27.34 20.93
C LYS A 17 47.05 28.49 19.92
N LEU A 18 45.99 29.30 19.77
CA LEU A 18 45.86 30.78 19.69
C LEU A 18 46.21 31.56 18.39
N LEU A 19 45.21 32.26 17.85
CA LEU A 19 45.20 33.74 17.82
C LEU A 19 43.79 34.30 17.55
N LEU A 20 43.42 35.26 18.40
CA LEU A 20 42.19 36.06 18.41
C LEU A 20 42.38 37.35 17.57
N SER A 21 41.25 37.98 17.23
CA SER A 21 41.07 39.31 16.62
C SER A 21 41.04 39.28 15.08
N LEU A 22 40.04 39.82 14.37
CA LEU A 22 39.25 41.04 14.58
C LEU A 22 37.83 40.89 13.98
N PHE A 23 36.96 41.83 14.36
CA PHE A 23 35.61 42.17 13.86
C PHE A 23 34.44 41.86 14.80
N HIS A 24 33.89 42.97 15.31
CA HIS A 24 32.62 43.11 16.03
C HIS A 24 31.41 42.89 15.10
N PRO A 25 30.22 42.66 15.67
CA PRO A 25 29.15 41.89 15.03
C PRO A 25 28.35 42.74 14.05
N ILE A 26 28.25 42.25 12.81
CA ILE A 26 27.15 42.61 11.91
C ILE A 26 26.14 41.48 12.01
N GLU A 27 24.89 41.83 12.32
CA GLU A 27 23.75 40.94 12.42
C GLU A 27 23.70 39.95 11.24
N MET A 28 24.03 38.68 11.50
CA MET A 28 23.62 37.59 10.62
C MET A 28 22.13 37.36 10.81
N ILE A 29 21.35 38.09 10.04
CA ILE A 29 19.96 37.77 9.76
C ILE A 29 19.91 36.36 9.15
N ASN A 30 19.33 35.48 9.93
CA ASN A 30 18.90 34.10 9.71
C ASN A 30 18.78 33.61 8.24
N PHE A 31 19.88 33.21 7.61
CA PHE A 31 19.88 32.66 6.25
C PHE A 31 19.40 31.20 6.14
N LYS A 32 19.00 30.55 7.24
CA LYS A 32 18.40 29.21 7.26
C LYS A 32 16.86 29.21 7.24
N GLN A 33 16.21 30.29 7.69
CA GLN A 33 14.75 30.40 7.65
C GLN A 33 14.23 30.78 6.24
N ASN A 34 15.02 31.50 5.45
CA ASN A 34 14.62 31.92 4.11
C ASN A 34 14.49 30.77 3.11
N THR A 35 15.23 29.67 3.26
CA THR A 35 15.11 28.52 2.33
C THR A 35 13.82 27.74 2.56
N ILE A 36 13.32 27.70 3.80
CA ILE A 36 12.04 27.06 4.15
C ILE A 36 10.88 27.98 3.74
N ALA A 37 10.99 29.28 4.04
CA ALA A 37 9.99 30.26 3.62
C ALA A 37 9.87 30.33 2.08
N LEU A 38 10.99 30.25 1.36
CA LEU A 38 10.99 30.21 -0.11
C LEU A 38 10.37 28.91 -0.64
N ARG A 39 10.63 27.75 -0.02
CA ARG A 39 9.97 26.48 -0.39
C ARG A 39 8.47 26.50 -0.11
N ILE A 40 8.04 27.08 1.02
CA ILE A 40 6.62 27.26 1.36
C ILE A 40 5.95 28.24 0.39
N LEU A 41 6.63 29.33 0.02
CA LEU A 41 6.13 30.29 -0.96
C LEU A 41 6.02 29.68 -2.36
N THR A 42 6.97 28.82 -2.76
CA THR A 42 6.88 28.07 -4.03
C THR A 42 5.73 27.07 -4.01
N VAL A 43 5.51 26.35 -2.90
CA VAL A 43 4.35 25.46 -2.75
C VAL A 43 3.04 26.27 -2.81
N LEU A 44 2.95 27.40 -2.11
CA LEU A 44 1.77 28.28 -2.13
C LEU A 44 1.52 28.90 -3.52
N LEU A 45 2.57 29.29 -4.24
CA LEU A 45 2.45 29.82 -5.61
C LEU A 45 2.04 28.73 -6.60
N VAL A 46 2.57 27.51 -6.47
CA VAL A 46 2.13 26.36 -7.28
C VAL A 46 0.66 26.03 -6.97
N SER A 47 0.25 26.05 -5.70
CA SER A 47 -1.15 25.91 -5.30
C SER A 47 -2.04 27.03 -5.82
N PHE A 48 -1.56 28.28 -5.91
CA PHE A 48 -2.30 29.40 -6.47
C PHE A 48 -2.40 29.36 -8.00
N THR A 49 -1.37 28.86 -8.71
CA THR A 49 -1.43 28.65 -10.16
C THR A 49 -2.30 27.46 -10.55
N ILE A 50 -2.44 26.46 -9.68
CA ILE A 50 -3.39 25.35 -9.85
C ILE A 50 -4.83 25.79 -9.52
N ASN A 51 -5.02 26.86 -8.75
CA ASN A 51 -6.34 27.39 -8.40
C ASN A 51 -6.90 28.45 -9.36
N ILE A 52 -6.25 28.69 -10.51
CA ILE A 52 -6.82 29.47 -11.63
C ILE A 52 -6.85 28.59 -12.89
N LYS A 53 -7.55 27.46 -12.78
CA LYS A 53 -8.27 26.78 -13.87
C LYS A 53 -9.38 25.85 -13.35
N ASN A 54 -9.89 26.11 -12.14
CA ASN A 54 -11.17 25.58 -11.69
C ASN A 54 -12.30 26.47 -12.23
N LEU A 55 -12.62 26.27 -13.51
CA LEU A 55 -13.93 26.63 -14.06
C LEU A 55 -14.62 25.34 -14.54
N CYS A 56 -14.91 24.45 -13.58
CA CYS A 56 -15.87 23.35 -13.77
C CYS A 56 -16.82 23.27 -12.57
N SER A 57 -17.46 24.41 -12.25
CA SER A 57 -18.83 24.39 -11.73
C SER A 57 -19.71 25.10 -12.75
N ASN A 58 -19.93 24.41 -13.87
CA ASN A 58 -21.10 24.68 -14.70
C ASN A 58 -22.17 23.68 -14.28
N HIS A 59 -22.98 24.09 -13.32
CA HIS A 59 -24.35 23.61 -13.21
C HIS A 59 -25.11 24.16 -14.44
N LEU A 60 -24.86 23.57 -15.61
CA LEU A 60 -25.71 23.74 -16.77
C LEU A 60 -26.56 22.48 -16.85
N SER A 61 -27.85 22.67 -16.64
CA SER A 61 -28.89 21.74 -17.08
C SER A 61 -28.75 21.57 -18.60
N VAL A 62 -27.93 20.62 -19.02
CA VAL A 62 -27.77 20.25 -20.43
C VAL A 62 -28.99 19.41 -20.80
N THR A 63 -29.91 20.04 -21.53
CA THR A 63 -30.85 19.28 -22.36
C THR A 63 -30.02 18.58 -23.43
N PRO A 64 -30.12 17.25 -23.63
CA PRO A 64 -29.25 16.55 -24.55
C PRO A 64 -29.52 17.03 -25.98
N THR A 65 -28.58 17.77 -26.56
CA THR A 65 -28.56 18.06 -28.00
C THR A 65 -28.12 16.80 -28.75
N ASN A 66 -28.77 16.51 -29.90
CA ASN A 66 -28.59 15.31 -30.72
C ASN A 66 -27.14 14.90 -31.07
N SER A 67 -26.15 15.79 -30.91
CA SER A 67 -24.72 15.51 -31.13
C SER A 67 -24.13 14.47 -30.17
N SER A 68 -24.55 14.43 -28.90
CA SER A 68 -23.96 13.52 -27.88
C SER A 68 -24.46 12.08 -28.00
N ARG A 69 -25.66 11.87 -28.56
CA ARG A 69 -26.17 10.52 -28.87
C ARG A 69 -25.44 9.87 -30.04
N VAL A 70 -25.01 10.67 -31.02
CA VAL A 70 -24.29 10.16 -32.20
C VAL A 70 -22.85 9.79 -31.83
N SER A 71 -22.16 10.58 -30.99
CA SER A 71 -20.82 10.21 -30.51
C SER A 71 -20.85 8.95 -29.66
N PHE A 72 -21.78 8.86 -28.69
CA PHE A 72 -21.93 7.69 -27.81
C PHE A 72 -22.23 6.40 -28.59
N SER A 73 -23.08 6.48 -29.62
CA SER A 73 -23.40 5.36 -30.53
C SER A 73 -22.18 4.85 -31.30
N THR A 74 -21.26 5.73 -31.68
CA THR A 74 -20.13 5.40 -32.56
C THR A 74 -18.94 4.87 -31.76
N THR A 75 -18.69 5.42 -30.57
CA THR A 75 -17.69 4.87 -29.64
C THR A 75 -18.06 3.47 -29.18
N HIS A 76 -19.34 3.23 -28.87
CA HIS A 76 -19.83 1.92 -28.47
C HIS A 76 -19.75 0.89 -29.59
N SER A 77 -19.97 1.27 -30.85
CA SER A 77 -19.81 0.35 -31.99
C SER A 77 -18.36 -0.04 -32.20
N SER A 78 -17.41 0.92 -32.09
CA SER A 78 -15.98 0.61 -32.27
C SER A 78 -15.42 -0.35 -31.20
N LEU A 79 -15.86 -0.21 -29.94
CA LEU A 79 -15.45 -1.11 -28.85
C LEU A 79 -16.07 -2.50 -29.02
N ALA A 80 -17.30 -2.59 -29.52
CA ALA A 80 -17.99 -3.86 -29.74
C ALA A 80 -17.39 -4.68 -30.91
N GLU A 81 -16.71 -4.03 -31.85
CA GLU A 81 -16.03 -4.68 -32.97
C GLU A 81 -14.64 -5.24 -32.60
N MET A 82 -14.12 -4.91 -31.42
CA MET A 82 -12.82 -5.39 -30.97
C MET A 82 -12.86 -6.90 -30.64
N GLY A 83 -11.85 -7.63 -31.12
CA GLY A 83 -11.63 -9.02 -30.76
C GLY A 83 -10.80 -9.14 -29.48
N PHE A 84 -11.31 -9.87 -28.49
CA PHE A 84 -10.63 -10.18 -27.23
C PHE A 84 -10.56 -11.70 -27.01
N ASP A 85 -9.50 -12.18 -26.37
CA ASP A 85 -9.43 -13.57 -25.87
C ASP A 85 -10.45 -13.80 -24.76
N GLY A 86 -10.65 -12.76 -23.95
CA GLY A 86 -11.72 -12.62 -22.96
C GLY A 86 -13.05 -12.21 -23.58
N HIS A 87 -13.75 -11.29 -22.93
CA HIS A 87 -14.95 -10.66 -23.49
C HIS A 87 -15.17 -9.26 -22.88
N LEU A 88 -15.82 -8.40 -23.65
CA LEU A 88 -16.27 -7.08 -23.24
C LEU A 88 -17.78 -7.12 -23.04
N SER A 89 -18.26 -6.82 -21.83
CA SER A 89 -19.70 -6.76 -21.51
C SER A 89 -20.18 -5.32 -21.48
N PHE A 90 -21.28 -5.05 -22.18
CA PHE A 90 -22.02 -3.78 -22.10
C PHE A 90 -23.28 -3.90 -21.23
N GLU A 91 -23.62 -5.11 -20.81
CA GLU A 91 -24.79 -5.42 -19.98
C GLU A 91 -24.36 -5.83 -18.57
N ASN A 92 -25.28 -5.66 -17.61
CA ASN A 92 -25.11 -6.04 -16.20
C ASN A 92 -23.84 -5.46 -15.54
N THR A 93 -23.47 -4.22 -15.89
CA THR A 93 -22.23 -3.57 -15.44
C THR A 93 -22.31 -2.99 -14.02
N GLU A 94 -23.49 -3.00 -13.39
CA GLU A 94 -23.78 -2.31 -12.13
C GLU A 94 -22.99 -2.85 -10.93
N HIS A 95 -22.56 -4.11 -10.99
CA HIS A 95 -21.73 -4.72 -9.94
C HIS A 95 -20.33 -4.08 -9.85
N THR A 96 -19.84 -3.48 -10.94
CA THR A 96 -18.57 -2.73 -10.96
C THR A 96 -18.72 -1.26 -10.60
N ALA A 97 -19.96 -0.77 -10.54
CA ALA A 97 -20.31 0.59 -10.13
C ALA A 97 -20.28 0.77 -8.59
N LYS A 98 -19.85 -0.22 -7.82
CA LYS A 98 -19.78 -0.16 -6.35
C LYS A 98 -18.40 -0.52 -5.87
N ASP A 99 -18.02 -0.04 -4.70
CA ASP A 99 -16.82 -0.48 -4.00
C ASP A 99 -17.12 -0.74 -2.53
N PHE A 100 -16.12 -1.16 -1.77
CA PHE A 100 -16.26 -1.48 -0.35
C PHE A 100 -16.74 -0.29 0.49
N GLY A 101 -16.41 0.95 0.09
CA GLY A 101 -16.88 2.15 0.78
C GLY A 101 -18.39 2.33 0.70
N GLY A 102 -19.02 1.89 -0.39
CA GLY A 102 -20.48 1.96 -0.58
C GLY A 102 -21.03 3.40 -0.67
N ARG A 103 -20.15 4.39 -0.90
CA ARG A 103 -20.49 5.83 -0.93
C ARG A 103 -20.84 6.33 -2.32
N TYR A 104 -20.15 5.82 -3.35
CA TYR A 104 -20.27 6.27 -4.74
C TYR A 104 -20.74 5.14 -5.66
N HIS A 105 -21.50 5.53 -6.67
CA HIS A 105 -22.11 4.62 -7.62
C HIS A 105 -21.96 5.13 -9.06
N PHE A 106 -20.82 4.83 -9.69
CA PHE A 106 -20.50 5.28 -11.04
C PHE A 106 -20.58 4.12 -12.04
N THR A 107 -21.69 4.06 -12.77
CA THR A 107 -21.90 3.02 -13.79
C THR A 107 -20.93 3.19 -14.96
N PRO A 108 -20.17 2.14 -15.33
CA PRO A 108 -19.38 2.16 -16.55
C PRO A 108 -20.21 1.80 -17.78
N SER A 109 -19.72 2.23 -18.94
CA SER A 109 -20.29 1.86 -20.23
C SER A 109 -19.97 0.43 -20.62
N ALA A 110 -18.83 -0.10 -20.17
CA ALA A 110 -18.46 -1.50 -20.41
C ALA A 110 -17.56 -2.07 -19.30
N VAL A 111 -17.54 -3.40 -19.21
CA VAL A 111 -16.62 -4.16 -18.35
C VAL A 111 -15.85 -5.15 -19.19
N LEU A 112 -14.52 -5.01 -19.23
CA LEU A 112 -13.63 -5.99 -19.85
C LEU A 112 -13.30 -7.09 -18.83
N TYR A 113 -13.51 -8.34 -19.24
CA TYR A 113 -13.05 -9.53 -18.52
C TYR A 113 -11.89 -10.14 -19.31
N PRO A 114 -10.66 -9.64 -19.14
CA PRO A 114 -9.52 -10.04 -19.95
C PRO A 114 -9.09 -11.47 -19.63
N LYS A 115 -8.64 -12.21 -20.65
CA LYS A 115 -7.91 -13.48 -20.47
C LYS A 115 -6.42 -13.36 -20.76
N SER A 116 -6.01 -12.31 -21.46
CA SER A 116 -4.62 -12.04 -21.78
C SER A 116 -4.25 -10.59 -21.47
N VAL A 117 -2.94 -10.33 -21.32
CA VAL A 117 -2.40 -8.96 -21.23
C VAL A 117 -2.66 -8.20 -22.55
N SER A 118 -2.75 -8.93 -23.66
CA SER A 118 -3.08 -8.36 -24.97
C SER A 118 -4.48 -7.76 -24.98
N ASP A 119 -5.46 -8.35 -24.29
CA ASP A 119 -6.80 -7.76 -24.18
C ASP A 119 -6.74 -6.36 -23.53
N ILE A 120 -5.99 -6.23 -22.44
CA ILE A 120 -5.81 -4.98 -21.70
C ILE A 120 -5.04 -3.95 -22.56
N SER A 121 -3.95 -4.38 -23.18
CA SER A 121 -3.15 -3.56 -24.09
C SER A 121 -3.97 -3.03 -25.27
N SER A 122 -4.76 -3.91 -25.89
CA SER A 122 -5.56 -3.56 -27.07
C SER A 122 -6.64 -2.54 -26.74
N ILE A 123 -7.38 -2.70 -25.63
CA ILE A 123 -8.43 -1.74 -25.28
C ILE A 123 -7.87 -0.38 -24.89
N ILE A 124 -6.74 -0.34 -24.17
CA ILE A 124 -6.09 0.93 -23.81
C ILE A 124 -5.57 1.60 -25.07
N LYS A 125 -4.89 0.85 -25.95
CA LYS A 125 -4.37 1.37 -27.22
C LYS A 125 -5.49 1.93 -28.09
N HIS A 126 -6.61 1.22 -28.22
CA HIS A 126 -7.77 1.66 -29.00
C HIS A 126 -8.34 2.98 -28.46
N ILE A 127 -8.51 3.09 -27.14
CA ILE A 127 -9.01 4.33 -26.49
C ILE A 127 -7.99 5.46 -26.64
N PHE A 128 -6.69 5.17 -26.52
CA PHE A 128 -5.62 6.16 -26.73
C PHE A 128 -5.61 6.69 -28.17
N GLU A 129 -5.80 5.82 -29.17
CA GLU A 129 -5.83 6.19 -30.60
C GLU A 129 -7.06 7.02 -30.99
N MET A 130 -8.14 7.01 -30.21
CA MET A 130 -9.26 7.95 -30.38
C MET A 130 -8.87 9.41 -30.10
N GLY A 131 -7.75 9.63 -29.41
CA GLY A 131 -7.21 10.94 -29.09
C GLY A 131 -8.09 11.76 -28.16
N GLU A 132 -7.88 13.08 -28.14
CA GLU A 132 -8.54 14.00 -27.19
C GLU A 132 -10.06 14.16 -27.37
N THR A 133 -10.64 13.54 -28.41
CA THR A 133 -12.07 13.65 -28.71
C THR A 133 -12.93 12.66 -27.94
N THR A 134 -12.33 11.63 -27.33
CA THR A 134 -13.05 10.68 -26.48
C THR A 134 -13.04 11.11 -25.02
N GLU A 135 -14.17 10.91 -24.34
CA GLU A 135 -14.30 11.07 -22.88
C GLU A 135 -14.14 9.73 -22.15
N LEU A 136 -13.84 8.64 -22.87
CA LEU A 136 -13.71 7.32 -22.28
C LEU A 136 -12.48 7.24 -21.36
N THR A 137 -12.73 6.88 -20.10
CA THR A 137 -11.69 6.55 -19.13
C THR A 137 -11.64 5.05 -18.87
N VAL A 138 -10.48 4.54 -18.48
CA VAL A 138 -10.29 3.14 -18.09
C VAL A 138 -9.93 3.04 -16.61
N ALA A 139 -10.59 2.14 -15.88
CA ALA A 139 -10.22 1.82 -14.49
C ALA A 139 -9.90 0.33 -14.34
N ALA A 140 -8.71 0.00 -13.85
CA ALA A 140 -8.39 -1.34 -13.39
C ALA A 140 -9.09 -1.61 -12.06
N ARG A 141 -9.90 -2.66 -12.00
CA ARG A 141 -10.61 -3.08 -10.80
C ARG A 141 -10.06 -4.42 -10.33
N GLY A 142 -9.39 -4.40 -9.18
CA GLY A 142 -9.09 -5.60 -8.40
C GLY A 142 -10.32 -6.05 -7.59
N HIS A 143 -10.13 -6.33 -6.30
CA HIS A 143 -11.21 -6.79 -5.41
C HIS A 143 -12.22 -5.70 -4.97
N GLY A 144 -12.22 -4.54 -5.63
CA GLY A 144 -13.18 -3.47 -5.37
C GLY A 144 -13.11 -2.87 -3.95
N HIS A 145 -11.98 -3.01 -3.25
CA HIS A 145 -11.82 -2.60 -1.86
C HIS A 145 -11.45 -1.11 -1.66
N SER A 146 -11.55 -0.33 -2.73
CA SER A 146 -11.54 1.14 -2.70
C SER A 146 -12.70 1.69 -1.86
N LEU A 147 -12.59 2.95 -1.44
CA LEU A 147 -13.57 3.56 -0.53
C LEU A 147 -14.36 4.72 -1.16
N GLU A 148 -13.81 5.32 -2.22
CA GLU A 148 -14.29 6.59 -2.78
C GLU A 148 -14.35 6.58 -4.32
N GLY A 149 -14.63 5.43 -4.94
CA GLY A 149 -14.80 5.34 -6.38
C GLY A 149 -13.52 5.19 -7.20
N GLN A 150 -12.35 5.03 -6.56
CA GLN A 150 -11.05 4.97 -7.28
C GLN A 150 -10.95 3.83 -8.31
N ALA A 151 -11.70 2.73 -8.12
CA ALA A 151 -11.74 1.58 -9.02
C ALA A 151 -12.98 1.55 -9.93
N GLN A 152 -13.64 2.70 -10.11
CA GLN A 152 -14.83 2.87 -10.95
C GLN A 152 -14.49 3.77 -12.15
N ALA A 153 -15.24 3.64 -13.26
CA ALA A 153 -15.07 4.47 -14.46
C ALA A 153 -16.44 4.93 -14.96
N HIS A 154 -16.87 6.14 -14.58
CA HIS A 154 -18.18 6.65 -14.98
C HIS A 154 -18.29 6.81 -16.50
N GLY A 155 -19.22 6.10 -17.14
CA GLY A 155 -19.35 6.11 -18.61
C GLY A 155 -18.11 5.59 -19.36
N GLY A 156 -17.16 4.96 -18.65
CA GLY A 156 -15.91 4.45 -19.18
C GLY A 156 -15.89 2.93 -19.24
N VAL A 157 -14.68 2.38 -19.21
CA VAL A 157 -14.44 0.94 -19.19
C VAL A 157 -13.82 0.52 -17.87
N VAL A 158 -14.42 -0.45 -17.19
CA VAL A 158 -13.79 -1.12 -16.05
C VAL A 158 -13.11 -2.40 -16.54
N ILE A 159 -11.86 -2.62 -16.15
CA ILE A 159 -11.13 -3.87 -16.41
C ILE A 159 -11.18 -4.73 -15.15
N ASN A 160 -11.85 -5.88 -15.22
CA ASN A 160 -11.92 -6.85 -14.13
C ASN A 160 -10.61 -7.64 -14.06
N MET A 161 -9.69 -7.20 -13.19
CA MET A 161 -8.35 -7.79 -13.10
C MET A 161 -8.35 -9.22 -12.57
N GLU A 162 -9.33 -9.63 -11.75
CA GLU A 162 -9.43 -11.01 -11.24
C GLU A 162 -9.77 -12.03 -12.34
N SER A 163 -10.21 -11.55 -13.52
CA SER A 163 -10.41 -12.40 -14.70
C SER A 163 -9.10 -12.76 -15.40
N LEU A 164 -8.04 -11.99 -15.16
CA LEU A 164 -6.74 -12.13 -15.82
C LEU A 164 -5.97 -13.37 -15.31
N ARG A 165 -6.26 -14.52 -15.91
CA ARG A 165 -5.62 -15.82 -15.60
C ARG A 165 -4.52 -16.19 -16.59
N VAL A 166 -3.53 -15.33 -16.73
CA VAL A 166 -2.51 -15.45 -17.79
C VAL A 166 -1.53 -16.60 -17.54
N ARG A 167 -1.25 -16.93 -16.27
CA ARG A 167 -0.30 -17.98 -15.90
C ARG A 167 -0.48 -18.45 -14.45
N GLU A 168 -0.16 -19.71 -14.19
CA GLU A 168 0.02 -20.21 -12.81
C GLU A 168 1.16 -19.47 -12.10
N MET A 169 1.08 -19.36 -10.77
CA MET A 169 2.13 -18.77 -9.94
C MET A 169 3.45 -19.53 -10.14
N SER A 170 4.53 -18.80 -10.39
CA SER A 170 5.85 -19.41 -10.59
C SER A 170 6.77 -19.11 -9.41
N PHE A 171 7.07 -20.14 -8.62
CA PHE A 171 7.92 -20.02 -7.43
C PHE A 171 9.38 -20.30 -7.78
N HIS A 172 10.25 -19.38 -7.37
CA HIS A 172 11.68 -19.50 -7.52
C HIS A 172 12.33 -19.61 -6.14
N THR A 173 12.93 -20.77 -5.87
CA THR A 173 13.67 -21.03 -4.64
C THR A 173 15.15 -20.68 -4.83
N GLY A 174 15.81 -20.21 -3.78
CA GLY A 174 17.22 -19.82 -3.85
C GLY A 174 17.60 -18.85 -2.74
N LYS A 175 18.74 -18.16 -2.91
CA LYS A 175 19.22 -17.15 -1.95
C LYS A 175 18.26 -15.96 -1.81
N LEU A 176 17.59 -15.58 -2.90
CA LEU A 176 16.58 -14.52 -2.95
C LEU A 176 15.31 -15.12 -3.55
N PRO A 177 14.49 -15.83 -2.75
CA PRO A 177 13.30 -16.47 -3.27
C PRO A 177 12.24 -15.43 -3.64
N TYR A 178 11.44 -15.75 -4.67
CA TYR A 178 10.36 -14.90 -5.15
C TYR A 178 9.25 -15.71 -5.82
N VAL A 179 8.11 -15.07 -6.04
CA VAL A 179 7.00 -15.58 -6.86
C VAL A 179 6.66 -14.59 -7.96
N ASP A 180 6.53 -15.09 -9.19
CA ASP A 180 5.91 -14.36 -10.30
C ASP A 180 4.41 -14.66 -10.32
N VAL A 181 3.56 -13.63 -10.28
CA VAL A 181 2.11 -13.76 -10.14
C VAL A 181 1.35 -12.71 -10.94
N SER A 182 0.10 -13.03 -11.35
CA SER A 182 -0.84 -12.07 -11.93
C SER A 182 -1.17 -10.97 -10.93
N ALA A 183 -1.23 -9.72 -11.39
CA ALA A 183 -1.59 -8.59 -10.55
C ALA A 183 -3.06 -8.63 -10.09
N GLY A 184 -3.91 -9.38 -10.79
CA GLY A 184 -5.29 -9.66 -10.38
C GLY A 184 -5.42 -10.75 -9.31
N GLU A 185 -4.33 -11.40 -8.91
CA GLU A 185 -4.37 -12.44 -7.88
C GLU A 185 -4.53 -11.85 -6.47
N LEU A 186 -5.23 -12.59 -5.61
CA LEU A 186 -5.42 -12.22 -4.20
C LEU A 186 -4.24 -12.68 -3.33
N TRP A 187 -3.85 -11.86 -2.37
CA TRP A 187 -2.77 -12.19 -1.42
C TRP A 187 -3.02 -13.49 -0.64
N ILE A 188 -4.28 -13.83 -0.33
CA ILE A 188 -4.63 -15.10 0.33
C ILE A 188 -4.27 -16.32 -0.51
N ASN A 189 -4.44 -16.26 -1.83
CA ASN A 189 -4.10 -17.37 -2.72
C ASN A 189 -2.59 -17.53 -2.83
N ILE A 190 -1.86 -16.41 -2.89
CA ILE A 190 -0.39 -16.40 -2.88
C ILE A 190 0.13 -17.04 -1.59
N LEU A 191 -0.44 -16.69 -0.43
CA LEU A 191 -0.08 -17.32 0.84
C LEU A 191 -0.31 -18.84 0.80
N HIS A 192 -1.48 -19.29 0.37
CA HIS A 192 -1.78 -20.72 0.32
C HIS A 192 -0.82 -21.49 -0.58
N GLU A 193 -0.48 -20.96 -1.74
CA GLU A 193 0.47 -21.61 -2.65
C GLU A 193 1.92 -21.51 -2.15
N SER A 194 2.35 -20.36 -1.64
CA SER A 194 3.72 -20.18 -1.16
C SER A 194 4.03 -21.12 0.02
N LEU A 195 3.05 -21.37 0.89
CA LEU A 195 3.21 -22.28 2.02
C LEU A 195 3.50 -23.73 1.60
N LYS A 196 3.06 -24.16 0.41
CA LYS A 196 3.41 -25.49 -0.14
C LYS A 196 4.91 -25.60 -0.45
N HIS A 197 5.56 -24.46 -0.71
CA HIS A 197 7.00 -24.34 -0.91
C HIS A 197 7.75 -23.99 0.39
N GLY A 198 7.06 -23.89 1.53
CA GLY A 198 7.63 -23.44 2.79
C GLY A 198 8.01 -21.94 2.80
N LEU A 199 7.47 -21.16 1.87
CA LEU A 199 7.79 -19.74 1.69
C LEU A 199 6.56 -18.85 1.95
N ALA A 200 6.79 -17.57 2.17
CA ALA A 200 5.76 -16.56 2.35
C ALA A 200 6.27 -15.17 1.93
N PRO A 201 5.40 -14.26 1.45
CA PRO A 201 5.70 -12.84 1.37
C PRO A 201 6.14 -12.26 2.71
N LYS A 202 7.05 -11.27 2.67
CA LYS A 202 7.64 -10.64 3.87
C LYS A 202 6.74 -9.56 4.49
N SER A 203 5.99 -8.85 3.65
CA SER A 203 5.15 -7.71 4.02
C SER A 203 3.72 -7.93 3.55
N TRP A 204 2.76 -7.50 4.36
CA TRP A 204 1.36 -7.87 4.25
C TRP A 204 0.43 -6.66 4.33
N THR A 205 -0.85 -6.94 4.10
CA THR A 205 -1.98 -6.11 4.51
C THR A 205 -2.79 -6.87 5.55
N ASP A 206 -3.47 -6.16 6.45
CA ASP A 206 -4.27 -6.81 7.51
C ASP A 206 -5.41 -7.69 6.97
N TYR A 207 -5.87 -7.36 5.76
CA TYR A 207 -6.86 -8.13 5.02
C TYR A 207 -6.24 -8.71 3.75
N LEU A 208 -6.38 -10.02 3.56
CA LEU A 208 -5.68 -10.77 2.49
C LEU A 208 -6.51 -10.98 1.21
N HIS A 209 -7.81 -10.64 1.20
CA HIS A 209 -8.62 -10.67 -0.02
C HIS A 209 -8.51 -9.32 -0.75
N LEU A 210 -7.27 -8.93 -1.02
CA LEU A 210 -6.92 -7.77 -1.82
C LEU A 210 -6.03 -8.27 -2.97
N THR A 211 -6.18 -7.66 -4.14
CA THR A 211 -5.36 -8.02 -5.31
C THR A 211 -3.97 -7.41 -5.20
N VAL A 212 -2.96 -8.10 -5.71
CA VAL A 212 -1.56 -7.62 -5.80
C VAL A 212 -1.46 -6.21 -6.42
N GLY A 213 -2.03 -6.01 -7.62
CA GLY A 213 -1.95 -4.72 -8.32
C GLY A 213 -2.59 -3.58 -7.53
N GLY A 214 -3.69 -3.88 -6.83
CA GLY A 214 -4.40 -2.90 -6.01
C GLY A 214 -3.59 -2.41 -4.81
N THR A 215 -2.96 -3.32 -4.06
CA THR A 215 -2.16 -2.92 -2.89
C THR A 215 -0.84 -2.26 -3.30
N LEU A 216 -0.18 -2.76 -4.35
CA LEU A 216 1.04 -2.16 -4.89
C LEU A 216 0.82 -0.77 -5.52
N SER A 217 -0.39 -0.49 -6.03
CA SER A 217 -0.75 0.85 -6.49
C SER A 217 -0.96 1.85 -5.35
N ASN A 218 -0.98 1.40 -4.08
CA ASN A 218 -1.10 2.25 -2.90
C ASN A 218 0.20 2.23 -2.07
N ALA A 219 0.45 1.12 -1.38
CA ALA A 219 1.67 0.82 -0.62
C ALA A 219 1.64 -0.63 -0.12
N GLY A 220 0.52 -1.02 0.50
CA GLY A 220 0.37 -2.29 1.20
C GLY A 220 1.12 -2.30 2.53
N ILE A 221 0.44 -1.87 3.60
CA ILE A 221 1.04 -1.70 4.92
C ILE A 221 0.31 -2.61 5.92
N SER A 222 1.09 -3.19 6.83
CA SER A 222 0.65 -3.93 8.01
C SER A 222 1.82 -3.93 9.02
N GLY A 223 1.63 -4.56 10.18
CA GLY A 223 2.59 -4.56 11.28
C GLY A 223 3.99 -5.12 11.00
N GLN A 224 4.30 -5.68 9.82
CA GLN A 224 5.66 -6.09 9.42
C GLN A 224 6.44 -4.97 8.71
N ALA A 225 5.76 -3.89 8.29
CA ALA A 225 6.36 -2.85 7.46
C ALA A 225 7.50 -2.09 8.15
N PHE A 226 7.55 -2.06 9.49
CA PHE A 226 8.68 -1.46 10.20
C PHE A 226 10.00 -2.22 9.97
N GLN A 227 9.94 -3.52 9.66
CA GLN A 227 11.11 -4.37 9.44
C GLN A 227 11.42 -4.54 7.94
N HIS A 228 10.39 -4.70 7.12
CA HIS A 228 10.53 -5.07 5.70
C HIS A 228 10.13 -3.96 4.72
N GLY A 229 9.65 -2.83 5.22
CA GLY A 229 8.94 -1.85 4.39
C GLY A 229 7.54 -2.32 3.99
N PRO A 230 6.70 -1.44 3.41
CA PRO A 230 5.45 -1.83 2.75
C PRO A 230 5.65 -2.87 1.64
N GLN A 231 4.56 -3.43 1.11
CA GLN A 231 4.59 -4.38 0.00
C GLN A 231 5.31 -3.82 -1.22
N ILE A 232 5.20 -2.52 -1.50
CA ILE A 232 5.92 -1.85 -2.60
C ILE A 232 7.45 -1.93 -2.48
N ASP A 233 8.01 -2.08 -1.28
CA ASP A 233 9.46 -2.27 -1.08
C ASP A 233 9.90 -3.74 -1.28
N ASN A 234 8.94 -4.66 -1.48
CA ASN A 234 9.17 -6.10 -1.55
C ASN A 234 8.83 -6.68 -2.94
N VAL A 235 9.06 -5.89 -3.99
CA VAL A 235 8.83 -6.26 -5.39
C VAL A 235 10.12 -6.08 -6.17
N TYR A 236 10.49 -7.08 -6.98
CA TYR A 236 11.72 -7.01 -7.80
C TYR A 236 11.47 -6.58 -9.24
N GLN A 237 10.26 -6.82 -9.76
CA GLN A 237 9.92 -6.55 -11.16
C GLN A 237 8.40 -6.44 -11.33
N LEU A 238 7.97 -5.62 -12.27
CA LEU A 238 6.57 -5.49 -12.69
C LEU A 238 6.44 -5.63 -14.20
N GLN A 239 5.29 -6.11 -14.65
CA GLN A 239 4.81 -5.90 -16.02
C GLN A 239 3.63 -4.92 -15.96
N VAL A 240 3.67 -3.90 -16.81
CA VAL A 240 2.72 -2.79 -16.81
C VAL A 240 2.21 -2.57 -18.23
N VAL A 241 0.90 -2.39 -18.38
CA VAL A 241 0.32 -1.81 -19.60
C VAL A 241 0.17 -0.32 -19.37
N THR A 242 0.95 0.49 -20.07
CA THR A 242 0.95 1.96 -19.90
C THR A 242 -0.31 2.59 -20.50
N GLY A 243 -0.52 3.89 -20.27
CA GLY A 243 -1.65 4.64 -20.82
C GLY A 243 -1.69 4.74 -22.36
N THR A 244 -0.59 4.39 -23.05
CA THR A 244 -0.53 4.30 -24.53
C THR A 244 -0.85 2.89 -25.04
N GLY A 245 -1.06 1.94 -24.12
CA GLY A 245 -1.30 0.52 -24.43
C GLY A 245 -0.04 -0.32 -24.58
N GLU A 246 1.15 0.26 -24.40
CA GLU A 246 2.42 -0.49 -24.47
C GLU A 246 2.58 -1.41 -23.26
N VAL A 247 3.02 -2.66 -23.51
CA VAL A 247 3.35 -3.62 -22.46
C VAL A 247 4.84 -3.49 -22.12
N VAL A 248 5.15 -3.04 -20.91
CA VAL A 248 6.51 -2.75 -20.47
C VAL A 248 6.86 -3.59 -19.24
N THR A 249 7.99 -4.27 -19.27
CA THR A 249 8.62 -4.87 -18.09
C THR A 249 9.54 -3.84 -17.44
N CYS A 250 9.41 -3.65 -16.13
CA CYS A 250 10.21 -2.69 -15.38
C CYS A 250 10.69 -3.24 -14.02
N SER A 251 11.84 -2.75 -13.56
CA SER A 251 12.52 -3.07 -12.30
C SER A 251 13.41 -1.88 -11.91
N GLU A 252 14.14 -1.96 -10.80
CA GLU A 252 15.15 -0.95 -10.44
C GLU A 252 16.24 -0.77 -11.51
N GLU A 253 16.53 -1.81 -12.30
CA GLU A 253 17.60 -1.82 -13.31
C GLU A 253 17.09 -1.59 -14.74
N GLN A 254 15.77 -1.74 -14.97
CA GLN A 254 15.17 -1.64 -16.31
C GLN A 254 13.90 -0.80 -16.25
N ASN A 255 13.81 0.27 -17.06
CA ASN A 255 12.64 1.18 -17.05
C ASN A 255 12.29 1.67 -15.62
N SER A 256 13.31 2.04 -14.85
CA SER A 256 13.21 2.33 -13.41
C SER A 256 12.26 3.47 -13.08
N ASP A 257 12.20 4.50 -13.92
CA ASP A 257 11.26 5.61 -13.76
C ASP A 257 9.81 5.10 -13.72
N LEU A 258 9.45 4.17 -14.63
CA LEU A 258 8.12 3.55 -14.63
C LEU A 258 7.93 2.66 -13.40
N PHE A 259 8.94 1.85 -13.04
CA PHE A 259 8.90 0.97 -11.87
C PHE A 259 8.58 1.75 -10.59
N HIS A 260 9.29 2.85 -10.34
CA HIS A 260 9.03 3.70 -9.17
C HIS A 260 7.71 4.49 -9.29
N ALA A 261 7.31 4.91 -10.49
CA ALA A 261 6.07 5.66 -10.68
C ALA A 261 4.82 4.82 -10.38
N VAL A 262 4.79 3.53 -10.77
CA VAL A 262 3.59 2.68 -10.58
C VAL A 262 3.44 2.18 -9.14
N LEU A 263 4.53 2.03 -8.40
CA LEU A 263 4.51 1.66 -6.97
C LEU A 263 3.99 2.85 -6.14
N GLY A 264 2.79 2.71 -5.59
CA GLY A 264 2.07 3.83 -4.97
C GLY A 264 1.50 4.85 -5.97
N GLY A 265 1.51 4.51 -7.27
CA GLY A 265 1.12 5.40 -8.36
C GLY A 265 -0.39 5.56 -8.57
N LEU A 266 -1.24 4.96 -7.72
CA LEU A 266 -2.70 5.04 -7.79
C LEU A 266 -3.28 4.68 -9.17
N GLY A 267 -2.62 3.77 -9.89
CA GLY A 267 -3.01 3.34 -11.24
C GLY A 267 -2.85 4.41 -12.34
N GLN A 268 -2.16 5.53 -12.07
CA GLN A 268 -2.12 6.68 -12.99
C GLN A 268 -1.19 6.48 -14.20
N PHE A 269 -0.14 5.68 -14.05
CA PHE A 269 0.89 5.50 -15.08
C PHE A 269 0.71 4.22 -15.91
N GLY A 270 -0.25 3.38 -15.52
CA GLY A 270 -0.56 2.13 -16.20
C GLY A 270 -1.19 1.09 -15.28
N ILE A 271 -1.58 -0.03 -15.88
CA ILE A 271 -2.15 -1.19 -15.21
C ILE A 271 -1.04 -2.21 -14.98
N ILE A 272 -0.74 -2.50 -13.72
CA ILE A 272 0.13 -3.61 -13.36
C ILE A 272 -0.59 -4.90 -13.74
N THR A 273 0.04 -5.75 -14.56
CA THR A 273 -0.52 -7.05 -14.99
C THR A 273 0.20 -8.23 -14.37
N GLN A 274 1.48 -8.08 -14.01
CA GLN A 274 2.25 -9.10 -13.28
C GLN A 274 3.21 -8.44 -12.29
N ALA A 275 3.52 -9.15 -11.21
CA ALA A 275 4.52 -8.74 -10.23
C ALA A 275 5.41 -9.91 -9.83
N ARG A 276 6.70 -9.60 -9.60
CA ARG A 276 7.68 -10.49 -8.97
C ARG A 276 7.84 -10.09 -7.51
N ILE A 277 7.28 -10.87 -6.60
CA ILE A 277 7.20 -10.54 -5.17
C ILE A 277 8.27 -11.29 -4.38
N ALA A 278 9.00 -10.59 -3.52
CA ALA A 278 10.00 -11.16 -2.64
C ALA A 278 9.37 -12.10 -1.61
N LEU A 279 10.01 -13.26 -1.39
CA LEU A 279 9.60 -14.24 -0.39
C LEU A 279 10.66 -14.40 0.70
N GLU A 280 10.25 -15.04 1.79
CA GLU A 280 11.12 -15.56 2.85
C GLU A 280 10.61 -16.92 3.34
N GLN A 281 11.35 -17.53 4.27
CA GLN A 281 10.92 -18.78 4.90
C GLN A 281 9.67 -18.56 5.76
N ALA A 282 8.64 -19.34 5.50
CA ALA A 282 7.39 -19.24 6.23
C ALA A 282 7.52 -19.83 7.65
N PRO A 283 7.23 -19.06 8.71
CA PRO A 283 7.17 -19.60 10.05
C PRO A 283 6.01 -20.59 10.19
N LYS A 284 6.17 -21.61 11.03
CA LYS A 284 5.11 -22.61 11.26
C LYS A 284 4.07 -22.18 12.30
N LYS A 285 4.43 -21.25 13.19
CA LYS A 285 3.55 -20.76 14.26
C LYS A 285 3.79 -19.27 14.54
N VAL A 286 2.78 -18.66 15.16
CA VAL A 286 2.78 -17.28 15.62
C VAL A 286 2.33 -17.24 17.07
N LYS A 287 3.07 -16.52 17.92
CA LYS A 287 2.64 -16.16 19.27
C LYS A 287 2.08 -14.74 19.21
N TRP A 288 0.78 -14.63 19.36
CA TRP A 288 0.04 -13.37 19.22
C TRP A 288 -0.33 -12.83 20.60
N VAL A 289 0.01 -11.57 20.87
CA VAL A 289 -0.16 -10.94 22.18
C VAL A 289 -0.80 -9.57 22.04
N ARG A 290 -1.74 -9.28 22.94
CA ARG A 290 -2.33 -7.96 23.14
C ARG A 290 -2.01 -7.44 24.55
N ALA A 291 -1.71 -6.15 24.64
CA ALA A 291 -1.39 -5.46 25.88
C ALA A 291 -2.12 -4.12 25.94
N LEU A 292 -2.76 -3.81 27.08
CA LEU A 292 -3.51 -2.58 27.27
C LEU A 292 -2.72 -1.53 28.07
N TYR A 293 -2.87 -0.28 27.63
CA TYR A 293 -2.31 0.92 28.24
C TYR A 293 -3.43 1.93 28.46
N SER A 294 -3.37 2.66 29.57
CA SER A 294 -4.22 3.83 29.84
C SER A 294 -3.56 5.15 29.43
N ASP A 295 -2.24 5.18 29.32
CA ASP A 295 -1.45 6.36 28.98
C ASP A 295 -0.90 6.26 27.55
N PHE A 296 -1.23 7.25 26.71
CA PHE A 296 -0.79 7.30 25.32
C PHE A 296 0.72 7.47 25.16
N THR A 297 1.35 8.24 26.05
CA THR A 297 2.78 8.52 26.02
C THR A 297 3.57 7.24 26.26
N VAL A 298 3.14 6.44 27.25
CA VAL A 298 3.77 5.14 27.52
C VAL A 298 3.56 4.17 26.36
N PHE A 299 2.34 4.09 25.81
CA PHE A 299 2.00 3.24 24.68
C PHE A 299 2.84 3.55 23.43
N SER A 300 2.91 4.83 23.03
CA SER A 300 3.65 5.27 21.85
C SER A 300 5.16 5.08 22.01
N GLN A 301 5.73 5.40 23.17
CA GLN A 301 7.15 5.17 23.46
C GLN A 301 7.54 3.68 23.39
N ASP A 302 6.67 2.78 23.86
CA ASP A 302 6.94 1.35 23.74
C ASP A 302 6.80 0.86 22.29
N GLN A 303 5.87 1.39 21.50
CA GLN A 303 5.83 1.10 20.05
C GLN A 303 7.11 1.55 19.34
N GLU A 304 7.54 2.80 19.53
CA GLU A 304 8.77 3.36 18.94
C GLU A 304 10.00 2.54 19.32
N ARG A 305 10.11 2.16 20.59
CA ARG A 305 11.19 1.29 21.08
C ARG A 305 11.17 -0.08 20.41
N LEU A 306 9.99 -0.68 20.26
CA LEU A 306 9.86 -2.01 19.66
C LEU A 306 10.21 -1.99 18.17
N ILE A 307 9.77 -0.99 17.40
CA ILE A 307 10.12 -0.91 15.98
C ILE A 307 11.59 -0.57 15.74
N SER A 308 12.28 0.04 16.72
CA SER A 308 13.70 0.41 16.64
C SER A 308 14.66 -0.67 17.14
N SER A 309 14.16 -1.82 17.62
CA SER A 309 14.98 -2.86 18.26
C SER A 309 15.35 -3.99 17.27
N GLU A 310 16.62 -4.38 17.20
CA GLU A 310 17.09 -5.45 16.29
C GLU A 310 16.46 -6.83 16.56
N ASN A 311 16.17 -7.15 17.83
CA ASN A 311 15.58 -8.41 18.25
C ASN A 311 14.14 -8.22 18.75
N SER A 312 13.29 -7.62 17.93
CA SER A 312 11.91 -7.29 18.29
C SER A 312 10.89 -8.39 17.92
N PHE A 313 9.60 -8.05 18.00
CA PHE A 313 8.51 -8.81 17.39
C PHE A 313 8.62 -8.80 15.87
N ASN A 314 7.89 -9.67 15.19
CA ASN A 314 7.82 -9.70 13.72
C ASN A 314 6.62 -8.90 13.19
N TYR A 315 5.67 -8.57 14.06
CA TYR A 315 4.49 -7.79 13.77
C TYR A 315 4.22 -6.86 14.95
N ILE A 316 4.00 -5.57 14.69
CA ILE A 316 3.67 -4.56 15.70
C ILE A 316 2.61 -3.62 15.14
N GLU A 317 1.47 -3.54 15.82
CA GLU A 317 0.38 -2.60 15.55
C GLU A 317 -0.19 -2.04 16.84
N GLY A 318 -1.16 -1.14 16.71
CA GLY A 318 -1.97 -0.78 17.86
C GLY A 318 -3.31 -0.16 17.53
N PHE A 319 -4.21 -0.23 18.51
CA PHE A 319 -5.59 0.24 18.41
C PHE A 319 -5.87 1.28 19.49
N VAL A 320 -6.57 2.34 19.12
CA VAL A 320 -7.21 3.25 20.08
C VAL A 320 -8.63 2.75 20.34
N ILE A 321 -8.97 2.59 21.61
CA ILE A 321 -10.25 2.04 22.05
C ILE A 321 -10.94 3.10 22.90
N ILE A 322 -12.00 3.70 22.34
CA ILE A 322 -12.73 4.80 22.96
C ILE A 322 -14.02 4.25 23.57
N ASN A 323 -14.16 4.36 24.89
CA ASN A 323 -15.39 4.10 25.64
C ASN A 323 -16.09 2.78 25.26
N ARG A 324 -15.33 1.68 25.19
CA ARG A 324 -15.85 0.37 24.78
C ARG A 324 -16.10 -0.51 26.00
N THR A 325 -17.34 -0.89 26.23
CA THR A 325 -17.74 -1.85 27.27
C THR A 325 -17.39 -3.28 26.88
N GLY A 326 -17.03 -4.10 27.88
CA GLY A 326 -16.81 -5.54 27.70
C GLY A 326 -15.59 -5.91 26.85
N LEU A 327 -14.59 -5.02 26.71
CA LEU A 327 -13.45 -5.22 25.82
C LEU A 327 -12.75 -6.59 26.02
N LEU A 328 -12.39 -6.91 27.27
CA LEU A 328 -11.68 -8.15 27.59
C LEU A 328 -12.56 -9.39 27.46
N ASN A 329 -13.89 -9.26 27.60
CA ASN A 329 -14.82 -10.35 27.34
C ASN A 329 -14.86 -10.72 25.85
N ASN A 330 -14.76 -9.72 24.97
CA ASN A 330 -14.69 -9.97 23.52
C ASN A 330 -13.38 -10.65 23.11
N TRP A 331 -12.28 -10.43 23.84
CA TRP A 331 -11.00 -11.09 23.53
C TRP A 331 -10.93 -12.52 24.04
N ARG A 332 -11.67 -12.86 25.11
CA ARG A 332 -11.67 -14.22 25.70
C ARG A 332 -12.17 -15.32 24.77
N SER A 333 -12.89 -14.97 23.70
CA SER A 333 -13.27 -15.93 22.66
C SER A 333 -12.08 -16.41 21.83
N SER A 334 -10.95 -15.69 21.83
CA SER A 334 -9.78 -16.00 20.98
C SER A 334 -8.43 -15.94 21.71
N PHE A 335 -8.36 -15.33 22.90
CA PHE A 335 -7.13 -15.15 23.68
C PHE A 335 -7.29 -15.67 25.10
N SER A 336 -6.25 -16.34 25.61
CA SER A 336 -6.13 -16.70 27.02
C SER A 336 -5.45 -15.58 27.82
N SER A 337 -6.03 -15.22 28.97
CA SER A 337 -5.39 -14.26 29.87
C SER A 337 -4.30 -14.94 30.69
N LYS A 338 -3.17 -14.25 30.89
CA LYS A 338 -2.12 -14.67 31.84
C LYS A 338 -2.54 -14.50 33.31
N ASP A 339 -3.51 -13.62 33.59
CA ASP A 339 -4.10 -13.42 34.92
C ASP A 339 -5.62 -13.22 34.80
N PRO A 340 -6.41 -14.32 34.80
CA PRO A 340 -7.86 -14.26 34.64
C PRO A 340 -8.56 -13.47 35.76
N VAL A 341 -7.98 -13.41 36.96
CA VAL A 341 -8.57 -12.75 38.13
C VAL A 341 -8.52 -11.23 37.97
N GLN A 342 -7.36 -10.68 37.66
CA GLN A 342 -7.22 -9.24 37.36
C GLN A 342 -8.06 -8.84 36.14
N THR A 343 -8.04 -9.67 35.10
CA THR A 343 -8.82 -9.43 33.87
C THR A 343 -10.33 -9.35 34.14
N ASN A 344 -10.85 -10.08 35.13
CA ASN A 344 -12.27 -10.03 35.52
C ASN A 344 -12.67 -8.77 36.28
N GLN A 345 -11.71 -8.10 36.92
CA GLN A 345 -11.95 -6.88 37.71
C GLN A 345 -11.75 -5.60 36.89
N PHE A 346 -11.14 -5.70 35.71
CA PHE A 346 -10.86 -4.56 34.84
C PHE A 346 -12.13 -3.94 34.25
N ILE A 347 -12.30 -2.63 34.44
CA ILE A 347 -13.42 -1.85 33.91
C ILE A 347 -12.91 -0.94 32.79
N SER A 348 -13.40 -1.17 31.57
CA SER A 348 -13.04 -0.39 30.37
C SER A 348 -13.98 0.78 30.07
N GLU A 349 -15.11 0.87 30.78
CA GLU A 349 -16.16 1.86 30.55
C GLU A 349 -15.70 3.29 30.91
N GLY A 350 -16.07 4.27 30.07
CA GLY A 350 -15.72 5.67 30.26
C GLY A 350 -14.25 6.01 30.01
N ARG A 351 -13.41 5.04 29.62
CA ARG A 351 -11.96 5.23 29.42
C ARG A 351 -11.60 5.26 27.93
N VAL A 352 -10.52 5.98 27.61
CA VAL A 352 -9.76 5.77 26.37
C VAL A 352 -8.60 4.84 26.72
N LEU A 353 -8.47 3.75 25.97
CA LEU A 353 -7.44 2.74 26.15
C LEU A 353 -6.67 2.56 24.86
N PHE A 354 -5.42 2.15 24.98
CA PHE A 354 -4.54 1.85 23.86
C PHE A 354 -4.14 0.39 23.92
N CYS A 355 -4.36 -0.34 22.83
CA CYS A 355 -3.97 -1.74 22.71
C CYS A 355 -2.73 -1.84 21.83
N LEU A 356 -1.62 -2.29 22.40
CA LEU A 356 -0.48 -2.77 21.64
C LEU A 356 -0.75 -4.20 21.20
N GLU A 357 -0.67 -4.45 19.91
CA GLU A 357 -0.78 -5.79 19.34
C GLU A 357 0.54 -6.19 18.71
N VAL A 358 1.05 -7.36 19.11
CA VAL A 358 2.36 -7.85 18.64
C VAL A 358 2.32 -9.33 18.33
N ALA A 359 3.14 -9.76 17.39
CA ALA A 359 3.29 -11.17 17.06
C ALA A 359 4.76 -11.59 16.93
N LYS A 360 5.09 -12.76 17.47
CA LYS A 360 6.41 -13.38 17.31
C LYS A 360 6.27 -14.65 16.47
N TYR A 361 7.05 -14.75 15.40
CA TYR A 361 7.05 -15.88 14.47
C TYR A 361 8.02 -16.96 14.93
N PHE A 362 7.64 -18.24 14.81
CA PHE A 362 8.48 -19.33 15.25
C PHE A 362 8.21 -20.71 14.64
N ASN A 363 9.21 -21.59 14.79
CA ASN A 363 9.13 -23.02 14.50
C ASN A 363 9.09 -23.84 15.80
N LEU A 364 8.51 -25.04 15.75
CA LEU A 364 8.31 -25.89 16.94
C LEU A 364 9.62 -26.28 17.63
N GLU A 365 10.70 -26.43 16.86
CA GLU A 365 12.03 -26.81 17.32
C GLU A 365 12.68 -25.74 18.21
N ASP A 366 12.23 -24.48 18.11
CA ASP A 366 12.78 -23.34 18.85
C ASP A 366 11.97 -22.96 20.11
N SER A 367 10.92 -23.72 20.43
CA SER A 367 9.89 -23.33 21.41
C SER A 367 10.44 -22.98 22.80
N ASP A 368 11.39 -23.76 23.34
CA ASP A 368 12.01 -23.52 24.64
C ASP A 368 12.88 -22.24 24.67
N HIS A 369 13.54 -21.94 23.57
CA HIS A 369 14.41 -20.76 23.44
C HIS A 369 13.58 -19.48 23.28
N ILE A 370 12.46 -19.60 22.58
CA ILE A 370 11.51 -18.52 22.35
C ILE A 370 10.80 -18.14 23.64
N ASP A 371 10.40 -19.07 24.49
CA ASP A 371 9.76 -18.70 25.75
C ASP A 371 10.68 -17.89 26.67
N LYS A 372 12.00 -18.15 26.67
CA LYS A 372 12.97 -17.31 27.39
C LYS A 372 13.15 -15.92 26.78
N SER A 373 13.34 -15.82 25.46
CA SER A 373 13.49 -14.53 24.75
C SER A 373 12.22 -13.67 24.84
N ASN A 374 11.07 -14.31 24.64
CA ASN A 374 9.75 -13.73 24.86
C ASN A 374 9.60 -13.19 26.28
N MET A 375 10.01 -13.95 27.30
CA MET A 375 9.87 -13.49 28.69
C MET A 375 10.67 -12.21 28.96
N ALA A 376 11.81 -11.99 28.28
CA ALA A 376 12.58 -10.74 28.41
C ALA A 376 11.90 -9.55 27.69
N ILE A 377 11.34 -9.75 26.50
CA ILE A 377 10.63 -8.69 25.78
C ILE A 377 9.28 -8.38 26.47
N TYR A 378 8.54 -9.43 26.85
CA TYR A 378 7.26 -9.30 27.56
C TYR A 378 7.44 -8.75 28.97
N SER A 379 8.55 -9.02 29.68
CA SER A 379 8.77 -8.41 31.01
C SER A 379 8.94 -6.91 30.91
N THR A 380 9.53 -6.41 29.82
CA THR A 380 9.68 -4.97 29.57
C THR A 380 8.33 -4.30 29.35
N ILE A 381 7.42 -4.96 28.62
CA ILE A 381 6.03 -4.52 28.41
C ILE A 381 5.22 -4.62 29.72
N LYS A 382 5.30 -5.76 30.42
CA LYS A 382 4.51 -6.09 31.62
C LYS A 382 4.72 -5.13 32.79
N ASN A 383 5.87 -4.45 32.86
CA ASN A 383 6.15 -3.49 33.92
C ASN A 383 5.48 -2.12 33.70
N LYS A 384 4.94 -1.87 32.51
CA LYS A 384 4.40 -0.56 32.11
C LYS A 384 2.95 -0.59 31.60
N THR A 385 2.44 -1.77 31.26
CA THR A 385 1.02 -2.01 31.02
C THR A 385 0.21 -1.84 32.29
N LEU A 386 -1.07 -1.51 32.15
CA LEU A 386 -2.03 -1.40 33.26
C LEU A 386 -1.86 -2.57 34.23
N ARG A 387 -1.23 -2.30 35.38
CA ARG A 387 -1.35 -3.07 36.61
C ARG A 387 -2.45 -2.38 37.40
N GLU A 388 -3.70 -2.71 37.10
CA GLU A 388 -4.83 -2.49 38.02
C GLU A 388 -5.47 -3.83 38.31
#